data_AF-A0AAU0KSL8-F1
#
_entry.id   AF-A0AAU0KSL8-F1
#
_cell.length_a   1.000
_cell.length_b   1.000
_cell.length_c   1.000
_cell.angle_alpha   90.00
_cell.angle_beta   90.00
_cell.angle_gamma   90.00
#
_symmetry.space_group_name_H-M   'P 1'
#
loop_
_entity.id
_entity.type
_entity.pdbx_description
1 polymer ?
#
loop_
_entity_poly.entity_id
_entity_poly.type
_entity_poly.pdbx_seq_one_letter_code
_entity_poly.pdbx_strand_id
1 'polypeptide(L)'
;MQQSQVNFISYADNFVVTGASRELLENTIKPLIVSFLNERGLELSPEKTITTSISQGFDFLGFNIRKYRNKLLIKPSKANVLTFIRNTRALIKSHPTMATSELIRLLNPKLRGWGNYYRHSVANQTFGYVDCQIFKTLQRWAKRRHPNKGARWVTRKYFLPEYARHWCFQGRSHFDGVTTSEYLTQLVTIPIKRHTKIRGEATPYDPAFASYWRSRKENRDKSRNSWHISPETAL
;
A
#
# COMPACT_ATOMS: atom_id res chain seq x y z
N MET A 1 -28.66 -21.11 17.47
CA MET A 1 -28.89 -20.78 16.06
C MET A 1 -27.55 -20.52 15.41
N GLN A 2 -27.19 -21.27 14.37
CA GLN A 2 -25.90 -21.12 13.69
C GLN A 2 -25.92 -19.77 12.98
N GLN A 3 -25.17 -18.80 13.50
CA GLN A 3 -25.07 -17.46 12.93
C GLN A 3 -24.62 -17.61 11.48
N SER A 4 -25.48 -17.27 10.51
CA SER A 4 -25.13 -17.24 9.10
C SER A 4 -23.87 -16.39 8.98
N GLN A 5 -22.73 -17.00 8.65
CA GLN A 5 -21.41 -16.35 8.65
C GLN A 5 -21.26 -15.40 7.46
N VAL A 6 -22.17 -14.44 7.36
CA VAL A 6 -22.19 -13.40 6.32
C VAL A 6 -21.60 -12.13 6.92
N ASN A 7 -20.55 -11.61 6.30
CA ASN A 7 -19.96 -10.33 6.69
C ASN A 7 -19.94 -9.40 5.48
N PHE A 8 -20.27 -8.14 5.72
CA PHE A 8 -20.25 -7.08 4.72
C PHE A 8 -19.13 -6.09 5.05
N ILE A 9 -18.27 -5.81 4.07
CA ILE A 9 -17.15 -4.87 4.19
C ILE A 9 -17.26 -3.89 3.04
N SER A 10 -17.43 -2.59 3.33
CA SER A 10 -17.50 -1.54 2.31
C SER A 10 -16.42 -0.48 2.47
N TYR A 11 -16.06 0.13 1.35
CA TYR A 11 -15.23 1.31 1.25
C TYR A 11 -15.70 2.14 0.06
N ALA A 12 -16.38 3.26 0.34
CA ALA A 12 -17.08 4.06 -0.66
C ALA A 12 -18.01 3.18 -1.51
N ASP A 13 -17.79 3.14 -2.83
CA ASP A 13 -18.53 2.37 -3.83
C ASP A 13 -18.12 0.88 -3.90
N ASN A 14 -16.94 0.53 -3.38
CA ASN A 14 -16.40 -0.81 -3.45
C ASN A 14 -16.74 -1.61 -2.18
N PHE A 15 -17.27 -2.82 -2.33
CA PHE A 15 -17.58 -3.68 -1.19
C PHE A 15 -17.25 -5.15 -1.46
N VAL A 16 -17.12 -5.90 -0.37
CA VAL A 16 -16.87 -7.34 -0.34
C VAL A 16 -17.88 -7.96 0.60
N VAL A 17 -18.50 -9.06 0.16
CA VAL A 17 -19.35 -9.88 1.01
C VAL A 17 -18.73 -11.26 1.16
N THR A 18 -18.51 -11.69 2.40
CA THR A 18 -18.05 -13.04 2.71
C THR A 18 -19.23 -13.88 3.16
N GLY A 19 -19.27 -15.15 2.77
CA GLY A 19 -20.30 -16.10 3.19
C GLY A 19 -19.73 -17.50 3.35
N ALA A 20 -20.49 -18.39 3.99
CA ALA A 20 -20.08 -19.78 4.26
C ALA A 20 -20.05 -20.65 2.99
N SER A 21 -20.92 -20.37 2.01
CA SER A 21 -20.99 -21.11 0.76
C SER A 21 -21.18 -20.19 -0.44
N ARG A 22 -20.81 -20.70 -1.62
CA ARG A 22 -21.02 -20.00 -2.89
C ARG A 22 -22.51 -19.83 -3.20
N GLU A 23 -23.29 -20.87 -2.95
CA GLU A 23 -24.75 -20.89 -3.15
C GLU A 23 -25.44 -19.80 -2.33
N LEU A 24 -25.06 -19.63 -1.06
CA LEU A 24 -25.60 -18.56 -0.22
C LEU A 24 -25.33 -17.17 -0.82
N LEU A 25 -24.10 -16.96 -1.31
CA LEU A 25 -23.71 -15.68 -1.90
C LEU A 25 -24.44 -15.43 -3.23
N GLU A 26 -24.58 -16.44 -4.09
CA GLU A 26 -25.13 -16.29 -5.44
C GLU A 26 -26.67 -16.30 -5.45
N ASN A 27 -27.31 -17.15 -4.64
CA ASN A 27 -28.76 -17.37 -4.69
C ASN A 27 -29.54 -16.51 -3.68
N THR A 28 -28.90 -16.07 -2.59
CA THR A 28 -29.58 -15.29 -1.55
C THR A 28 -29.04 -13.87 -1.47
N ILE A 29 -27.73 -13.73 -1.25
CA ILE A 29 -27.15 -12.41 -0.96
C ILE A 29 -27.08 -11.52 -2.20
N LYS A 30 -26.65 -12.05 -3.35
CA LYS A 30 -26.53 -11.26 -4.58
C LYS A 30 -27.89 -10.72 -5.05
N PRO A 31 -29.00 -11.50 -5.10
CA PRO A 31 -30.31 -10.96 -5.45
C PRO A 31 -30.80 -9.88 -4.48
N LEU A 32 -30.57 -10.05 -3.16
CA LEU A 32 -30.91 -9.05 -2.16
C LEU A 32 -30.20 -7.72 -2.41
N ILE A 33 -28.90 -7.76 -2.71
CA ILE A 33 -28.12 -6.55 -3.02
C ILE A 33 -28.62 -5.89 -4.31
N VAL A 34 -28.92 -6.67 -5.34
CA VAL A 34 -29.45 -6.15 -6.61
C VAL A 34 -30.79 -5.45 -6.39
N SER A 35 -31.72 -6.08 -5.65
CA SER A 35 -33.01 -5.46 -5.33
C SER A 35 -32.83 -4.14 -4.57
N PHE A 36 -31.96 -4.12 -3.56
CA PHE A 36 -31.67 -2.93 -2.76
C PHE A 36 -31.07 -1.78 -3.58
N LEU A 37 -30.19 -2.09 -4.54
CA LEU A 37 -29.58 -1.09 -5.42
C LEU A 37 -30.56 -0.59 -6.49
N ASN A 38 -31.39 -1.47 -7.03
CA ASN A 38 -32.39 -1.12 -8.05
C ASN A 38 -33.41 -0.10 -7.53
N GLU A 39 -33.84 -0.20 -6.27
CA GLU A 39 -34.69 0.82 -5.62
C GLU A 39 -34.08 2.23 -5.64
N ARG A 40 -32.75 2.32 -5.74
CA ARG A 40 -31.97 3.56 -5.73
C ARG A 40 -31.43 3.92 -7.11
N GLY A 41 -31.86 3.21 -8.16
CA GLY A 41 -31.42 3.42 -9.54
C GLY A 41 -29.96 3.04 -9.80
N LEU A 42 -29.42 2.11 -9.01
CA LEU A 42 -28.04 1.62 -9.15
C LEU A 42 -28.03 0.16 -9.57
N GLU A 43 -27.02 -0.22 -10.37
CA GLU A 43 -26.83 -1.60 -10.83
C GLU A 43 -25.41 -2.09 -10.52
N LEU A 44 -25.28 -3.40 -10.28
CA LEU A 44 -23.98 -4.03 -10.14
C LEU A 44 -23.33 -4.20 -11.51
N SER A 45 -22.07 -3.77 -11.64
CA SER A 45 -21.29 -4.05 -12.85
C SER A 45 -21.01 -5.56 -12.96
N PRO A 46 -21.49 -6.25 -14.01
CA PRO A 46 -21.30 -7.70 -14.16
C PRO A 46 -19.82 -8.05 -14.35
N GLU A 47 -19.05 -7.16 -14.98
CA GLU A 47 -17.61 -7.36 -15.21
C GLU A 47 -16.78 -7.27 -13.93
N LYS A 48 -17.19 -6.42 -12.98
CA LYS A 48 -16.46 -6.21 -11.71
C LYS A 48 -16.90 -7.17 -10.62
N THR A 49 -18.10 -7.74 -10.72
CA THR A 49 -18.69 -8.59 -9.68
C THR A 49 -18.22 -10.03 -9.83
N ILE A 50 -17.31 -10.46 -8.96
CA ILE A 50 -16.69 -11.80 -9.01
C ILE A 50 -16.95 -12.54 -7.70
N THR A 51 -17.54 -13.74 -7.80
CA THR A 51 -17.61 -14.70 -6.69
C THR A 51 -16.40 -15.62 -6.75
N THR A 52 -15.56 -15.63 -5.72
CA THR A 52 -14.37 -16.48 -5.67
C THR A 52 -14.14 -17.08 -4.28
N SER A 53 -13.44 -18.22 -4.24
CA SER A 53 -12.99 -18.81 -2.99
C SER A 53 -11.78 -18.07 -2.44
N ILE A 54 -11.70 -17.93 -1.11
CA ILE A 54 -10.55 -17.30 -0.43
C ILE A 54 -9.21 -17.97 -0.76
N SER A 55 -9.22 -19.25 -1.17
CA SER A 55 -8.01 -19.99 -1.58
C SER A 55 -7.46 -19.53 -2.93
N GLN A 56 -8.33 -19.11 -3.84
CA GLN A 56 -7.95 -18.44 -5.09
C GLN A 56 -7.54 -16.99 -4.80
N GLY A 57 -8.31 -16.33 -3.94
CA GLY A 57 -8.09 -14.95 -3.50
C GLY A 57 -8.65 -13.93 -4.47
N PHE A 58 -8.70 -12.67 -4.02
CA PHE A 58 -9.20 -11.54 -4.80
C PHE A 58 -8.44 -10.27 -4.47
N ASP A 59 -8.55 -9.27 -5.35
CA ASP A 59 -7.98 -7.95 -5.12
C ASP A 59 -9.07 -7.00 -4.57
N PHE A 60 -8.75 -6.28 -3.49
CA PHE A 60 -9.62 -5.25 -2.92
C PHE A 60 -8.77 -4.09 -2.39
N LEU A 61 -9.12 -2.86 -2.76
CA LEU A 61 -8.36 -1.64 -2.42
C LEU A 61 -6.85 -1.77 -2.68
N GLY A 62 -6.46 -2.47 -3.75
CA GLY A 62 -5.07 -2.67 -4.08
C GLY A 62 -4.29 -3.68 -3.23
N PHE A 63 -4.99 -4.48 -2.43
CA PHE A 63 -4.44 -5.63 -1.73
C PHE A 63 -4.97 -6.92 -2.33
N ASN A 64 -4.10 -7.90 -2.52
CA ASN A 64 -4.48 -9.27 -2.80
C ASN A 64 -4.71 -10.01 -1.47
N ILE A 65 -5.93 -10.47 -1.27
CA ILE A 65 -6.36 -11.21 -0.08
C ILE A 65 -6.50 -12.66 -0.48
N ARG A 66 -5.62 -13.52 0.07
CA ARG A 66 -5.60 -14.94 -0.29
C ARG A 66 -5.21 -15.83 0.89
N LYS A 67 -5.94 -16.94 1.06
CA LYS A 67 -5.60 -17.99 2.01
C LYS A 67 -4.70 -19.03 1.33
N TYR A 68 -3.51 -19.21 1.88
CA TYR A 68 -2.55 -20.23 1.48
C TYR A 68 -2.59 -21.34 2.52
N ARG A 69 -3.19 -22.49 2.16
CA ARG A 69 -3.46 -23.59 3.10
C ARG A 69 -4.22 -23.05 4.32
N ASN A 70 -3.58 -22.96 5.49
CA ASN A 70 -4.20 -22.46 6.73
C ASN A 70 -3.86 -21.01 7.06
N LYS A 71 -3.09 -20.29 6.22
CA LYS A 71 -2.62 -18.93 6.50
C LYS A 71 -3.21 -17.90 5.53
N LEU A 72 -3.93 -16.91 6.06
CA LEU A 72 -4.36 -15.75 5.30
C LEU A 72 -3.19 -14.77 5.14
N LEU A 73 -2.84 -14.44 3.89
CA LEU A 73 -1.84 -13.42 3.60
C LEU A 73 -2.50 -12.31 2.78
N ILE A 74 -2.41 -11.09 3.29
CA ILE A 74 -2.82 -9.88 2.59
C ILE A 74 -1.54 -9.23 2.07
N LYS A 75 -1.39 -9.16 0.76
CA LYS A 75 -0.20 -8.63 0.08
C LYS A 75 -0.59 -7.47 -0.83
N PRO A 76 0.32 -6.57 -1.22
CA PRO A 76 0.04 -5.63 -2.31
C PRO A 76 -0.38 -6.39 -3.58
N SER A 77 -1.42 -5.92 -4.28
CA SER A 77 -1.87 -6.60 -5.50
C SER A 77 -0.82 -6.51 -6.60
N LYS A 78 -0.71 -7.56 -7.42
CA LYS A 78 0.29 -7.63 -8.49
C LYS A 78 0.12 -6.47 -9.48
N ALA A 79 -1.13 -6.14 -9.83
CA ALA A 79 -1.45 -5.04 -10.73
C ALA A 79 -0.94 -3.69 -10.21
N ASN A 80 -1.14 -3.39 -8.93
CA ASN A 80 -0.69 -2.12 -8.35
C ASN A 80 0.82 -2.05 -8.18
N VAL A 81 1.48 -3.15 -7.83
CA VAL A 81 2.95 -3.23 -7.78
C VAL A 81 3.54 -2.94 -9.16
N LEU A 82 3.01 -3.57 -10.22
CA LEU A 82 3.49 -3.37 -11.59
C LEU A 82 3.22 -1.95 -12.09
N THR A 83 2.04 -1.41 -11.81
CA THR A 83 1.69 -0.02 -12.15
C THR A 83 2.62 0.97 -11.45
N PHE A 84 2.90 0.78 -10.15
CA PHE A 84 3.82 1.63 -9.41
C PHE A 84 5.24 1.59 -9.99
N ILE A 85 5.75 0.39 -10.31
CA ILE A 85 7.06 0.22 -10.95
C ILE A 85 7.08 0.91 -12.32
N ARG A 86 6.04 0.72 -13.14
CA ARG A 86 5.93 1.32 -14.48
C ARG A 86 5.96 2.84 -14.40
N ASN A 87 5.16 3.44 -13.51
CA ASN A 87 5.07 4.88 -13.34
C ASN A 87 6.40 5.46 -12.82
N THR A 88 7.03 4.77 -11.85
CA THR A 88 8.34 5.18 -11.32
C THR A 88 9.43 5.11 -12.41
N ARG A 89 9.42 4.05 -13.23
CA ARG A 89 10.34 3.93 -14.38
C ARG A 89 10.13 5.02 -15.41
N ALA A 90 8.87 5.32 -15.75
CA ALA A 90 8.54 6.38 -16.69
C ALA A 90 9.07 7.73 -16.17
N LEU A 91 8.87 8.03 -14.89
CA LEU A 91 9.36 9.25 -14.25
C LEU A 91 10.89 9.38 -14.28
N ILE A 92 11.62 8.28 -14.04
CA ILE A 92 13.10 8.29 -14.13
C ILE A 92 13.55 8.52 -15.57
N LYS A 93 12.87 7.87 -16.54
CA LYS A 93 13.21 7.96 -17.96
C LYS A 93 12.90 9.34 -18.56
N SER A 94 11.84 10.01 -18.10
CA SER A 94 11.48 11.36 -18.57
C SER A 94 12.47 12.43 -18.14
N HIS A 95 13.35 12.14 -17.17
CA HIS A 95 14.34 13.08 -16.64
C HIS A 95 15.77 12.60 -16.88
N PRO A 96 16.24 12.49 -18.13
CA PRO A 96 17.55 11.91 -18.44
C PRO A 96 18.74 12.74 -17.91
N THR A 97 18.63 14.06 -17.85
CA THR A 97 19.75 14.98 -17.55
C THR A 97 19.63 15.64 -16.17
N MET A 98 18.49 15.51 -15.50
CA MET A 98 18.20 16.08 -14.18
C MET A 98 19.28 15.79 -13.14
N ALA A 99 19.52 16.73 -12.22
CA ALA A 99 20.48 16.53 -11.16
C ALA A 99 20.05 15.36 -10.27
N THR A 100 21.01 14.60 -9.74
CA THR A 100 20.70 13.39 -8.99
C THR A 100 19.92 13.67 -7.70
N SER A 101 20.27 14.76 -7.01
CA SER A 101 19.56 15.24 -5.80
C SER A 101 18.10 15.60 -6.10
N GLU A 102 17.84 16.30 -7.20
CA GLU A 102 16.48 16.67 -7.62
C GLU A 102 15.65 15.43 -7.99
N LEU A 103 16.25 14.47 -8.70
CA LEU A 103 15.58 13.21 -9.02
C LEU A 103 15.21 12.44 -7.74
N ILE A 104 16.09 12.43 -6.74
CA ILE A 104 15.82 11.82 -5.43
C ILE A 104 14.67 12.54 -4.72
N ARG A 105 14.67 13.88 -4.69
CA ARG A 105 13.59 14.69 -4.11
C ARG A 105 12.24 14.42 -4.77
N LEU A 106 12.24 14.17 -6.08
CA LEU A 106 11.03 13.84 -6.84
C LEU A 106 10.52 12.41 -6.53
N LEU A 107 11.43 11.44 -6.36
CA LEU A 107 11.09 10.05 -6.12
C LEU A 107 10.67 9.77 -4.66
N ASN A 108 11.33 10.41 -3.70
CA ASN A 108 11.18 10.11 -2.28
C ASN A 108 9.74 10.22 -1.76
N PRO A 109 8.97 11.29 -2.07
CA PRO A 109 7.58 11.39 -1.64
C PRO A 109 6.70 10.25 -2.17
N LYS A 110 6.91 9.84 -3.43
CA LYS A 110 6.17 8.74 -4.06
C LYS A 110 6.48 7.39 -3.41
N LEU A 111 7.77 7.12 -3.13
CA LEU A 111 8.21 5.90 -2.47
C LEU A 111 7.71 5.84 -1.02
N ARG A 112 7.85 6.93 -0.26
CA ARG A 112 7.37 7.02 1.12
C ARG A 112 5.86 6.84 1.19
N GLY A 113 5.10 7.50 0.32
CA GLY A 113 3.64 7.38 0.27
C GLY A 113 3.20 5.95 -0.01
N TRP A 114 3.77 5.32 -1.05
CA TRP A 114 3.44 3.95 -1.42
C TRP A 114 3.84 2.94 -0.34
N GLY A 115 5.05 3.08 0.22
CA GLY A 115 5.52 2.24 1.32
C GLY A 115 4.67 2.39 2.59
N ASN A 116 4.28 3.61 2.95
CA ASN A 116 3.42 3.87 4.09
C ASN A 116 2.01 3.30 3.92
N TYR A 117 1.47 3.30 2.70
CA TYR A 117 0.18 2.68 2.42
C TYR A 117 0.23 1.16 2.64
N TYR A 118 1.28 0.49 2.13
CA TYR A 118 1.39 -0.96 2.18
C TYR A 118 2.03 -1.53 3.45
N ARG A 119 2.61 -0.69 4.33
CA ARG A 119 3.33 -1.13 5.55
C ARG A 119 2.49 -1.94 6.53
N HIS A 120 1.16 -1.88 6.40
CA HIS A 120 0.24 -2.60 7.25
C HIS A 120 -0.04 -4.04 6.77
N SER A 121 0.38 -4.35 5.54
CA SER A 121 0.21 -5.65 4.89
C SER A 121 1.49 -6.50 4.90
N VAL A 122 1.42 -7.73 4.39
CA VAL A 122 2.59 -8.61 4.20
C VAL A 122 3.36 -8.13 2.96
N ALA A 123 4.09 -7.01 3.09
CA ALA A 123 4.70 -6.31 1.96
C ALA A 123 6.23 -6.38 1.87
N ASN A 124 6.95 -6.87 2.89
CA ASN A 124 8.41 -6.76 2.94
C ASN A 124 9.11 -7.38 1.71
N GLN A 125 8.71 -8.59 1.28
CA GLN A 125 9.24 -9.20 0.05
C GLN A 125 8.91 -8.38 -1.20
N THR A 126 7.71 -7.80 -1.27
CA THR A 126 7.29 -6.93 -2.36
C THR A 126 8.11 -5.64 -2.39
N PHE A 127 8.42 -5.06 -1.23
CA PHE A 127 9.27 -3.88 -1.10
C PHE A 127 10.67 -4.15 -1.67
N GLY A 128 11.30 -5.26 -1.28
CA GLY A 128 12.59 -5.66 -1.85
C GLY A 128 12.54 -5.88 -3.38
N TYR A 129 11.45 -6.43 -3.91
CA TYR A 129 11.26 -6.54 -5.35
C TYR A 129 11.18 -5.16 -6.04
N VAL A 130 10.38 -4.24 -5.50
CA VAL A 130 10.25 -2.88 -6.06
C VAL A 130 11.59 -2.14 -6.00
N ASP A 131 12.30 -2.19 -4.86
CA ASP A 131 13.62 -1.58 -4.70
C ASP A 131 14.62 -2.10 -5.74
N CYS A 132 14.64 -3.42 -5.98
CA CYS A 132 15.48 -4.03 -7.01
C CYS A 132 15.15 -3.52 -8.42
N GLN A 133 13.86 -3.35 -8.75
CA GLN A 133 13.45 -2.83 -10.06
C GLN A 133 13.80 -1.35 -10.25
N ILE A 134 13.68 -0.55 -9.19
CA ILE A 134 14.08 0.86 -9.20
C ILE A 134 15.60 0.96 -9.34
N PHE A 135 16.36 0.19 -8.55
CA PHE A 135 17.82 0.11 -8.63
C PHE A 135 18.29 -0.19 -10.06
N LYS A 136 17.76 -1.23 -10.72
CA LYS A 136 18.10 -1.56 -12.11
C LYS A 136 17.80 -0.42 -13.08
N THR A 137 16.75 0.35 -12.82
CA THR A 137 16.37 1.49 -13.67
C THR A 137 17.34 2.66 -13.47
N LEU A 138 17.68 2.98 -12.22
CA LEU A 138 18.64 4.03 -11.87
C LEU A 138 20.06 3.68 -12.34
N GLN A 139 20.46 2.41 -12.28
CA GLN A 139 21.76 1.96 -12.78
C GLN A 139 21.88 2.21 -14.29
N ARG A 140 20.83 1.90 -15.07
CA ARG A 140 20.80 2.21 -16.51
C ARG A 140 20.81 3.72 -16.78
N TRP A 141 20.01 4.47 -16.01
CA TRP A 141 19.98 5.93 -16.09
C TRP A 141 21.38 6.54 -15.84
N ALA A 142 22.08 6.07 -14.80
CA ALA A 142 23.40 6.53 -14.44
C ALA A 142 24.46 6.12 -15.47
N LYS A 143 24.42 4.87 -15.98
CA LYS A 143 25.35 4.40 -17.02
C LYS A 143 25.23 5.23 -18.30
N ARG A 144 24.01 5.58 -18.72
CA ARG A 144 23.78 6.41 -19.92
C ARG A 144 24.44 7.79 -19.82
N ARG A 145 24.55 8.36 -18.62
CA ARG A 145 25.18 9.67 -18.39
C ARG A 145 26.71 9.64 -18.48
N HIS A 146 27.32 8.45 -18.43
CA HIS A 146 28.77 8.28 -18.41
C HIS A 146 29.19 7.19 -19.41
N PRO A 147 29.06 7.44 -20.73
CA PRO A 147 29.35 6.43 -21.76
C PRO A 147 30.80 5.91 -21.69
N ASN A 148 31.74 6.76 -21.29
CA ASN A 148 33.17 6.44 -21.23
C ASN A 148 33.62 5.88 -19.86
N LYS A 149 32.69 5.54 -18.96
CA LYS A 149 33.02 5.04 -17.62
C LYS A 149 32.46 3.62 -17.41
N GLY A 150 33.27 2.77 -16.80
CA GLY A 150 32.88 1.40 -16.47
C GLY A 150 31.80 1.31 -15.38
N ALA A 151 31.09 0.18 -15.34
CA ALA A 151 30.01 -0.06 -14.39
C ALA A 151 30.43 0.09 -12.91
N ARG A 152 31.66 -0.30 -12.57
CA ARG A 152 32.23 -0.16 -11.22
C ARG A 152 32.34 1.30 -10.79
N TRP A 153 32.77 2.17 -11.70
CA TRP A 153 32.89 3.61 -11.45
C TRP A 153 31.50 4.24 -11.26
N VAL A 154 30.54 3.90 -12.13
CA VAL A 154 29.16 4.39 -12.01
C VAL A 154 28.55 3.96 -10.67
N THR A 155 28.76 2.71 -10.29
CA THR A 155 28.27 2.18 -9.01
C THR A 155 28.86 2.97 -7.84
N ARG A 156 30.19 3.13 -7.77
CA ARG A 156 30.85 3.89 -6.70
C ARG A 156 30.42 5.37 -6.64
N LYS A 157 30.14 6.00 -7.78
CA LYS A 157 29.73 7.40 -7.84
C LYS A 157 28.32 7.62 -7.30
N TYR A 158 27.38 6.78 -7.72
CA TYR A 158 25.95 6.98 -7.49
C TYR A 158 25.37 6.14 -6.35
N PHE A 159 26.02 5.04 -6.00
CA PHE A 159 25.51 4.07 -5.06
C PHE A 159 26.53 3.83 -3.95
N LEU A 160 26.24 4.31 -2.75
CA LEU A 160 27.07 4.03 -1.59
C LEU A 160 26.66 2.70 -0.95
N PRO A 161 27.64 1.93 -0.44
CA PRO A 161 27.35 0.87 0.52
C PRO A 161 26.90 1.52 1.82
N GLU A 162 25.62 1.41 2.16
CA GLU A 162 25.14 1.74 3.50
C GLU A 162 25.33 0.54 4.44
N TYR A 163 25.35 0.78 5.75
CA TYR A 163 25.60 -0.17 6.85
C TYR A 163 24.80 -1.49 6.82
N ALA A 164 23.83 -1.67 5.91
CA ALA A 164 22.93 -2.82 5.86
C ALA A 164 22.75 -3.45 4.46
N ARG A 165 23.84 -3.68 3.72
CA ARG A 165 23.88 -4.57 2.52
C ARG A 165 23.11 -4.09 1.28
N HIS A 166 22.76 -2.81 1.19
CA HIS A 166 22.06 -2.26 0.03
C HIS A 166 22.81 -1.08 -0.59
N TRP A 167 22.89 -1.10 -1.92
CA TRP A 167 23.44 -0.03 -2.74
C TRP A 167 22.45 1.14 -2.75
N CYS A 168 22.66 2.13 -1.86
CA CYS A 168 21.77 3.28 -1.73
C CYS A 168 22.10 4.34 -2.78
N PHE A 169 21.12 4.71 -3.60
CA PHE A 169 21.27 5.76 -4.60
C PHE A 169 21.36 7.14 -3.92
N GLN A 170 22.43 7.87 -4.19
CA GLN A 170 22.72 9.15 -3.55
C GLN A 170 22.96 10.27 -4.57
N GLY A 171 22.68 11.50 -4.15
CA GLY A 171 22.98 12.72 -4.89
C GLY A 171 23.41 13.82 -3.94
N ARG A 172 24.45 14.58 -4.29
CA ARG A 172 24.84 15.77 -3.54
C ARG A 172 24.14 16.99 -4.11
N SER A 173 23.66 17.88 -3.24
CA SER A 173 23.23 19.23 -3.59
C SER A 173 24.06 20.24 -2.81
N HIS A 174 24.44 21.32 -3.48
CA HIS A 174 25.07 22.47 -2.87
C HIS A 174 24.03 23.60 -2.82
N PHE A 175 23.71 24.06 -1.62
CA PHE A 175 22.83 25.21 -1.43
C PHE A 175 23.40 26.06 -0.30
N ASP A 176 23.58 27.36 -0.56
CA ASP A 176 24.04 28.34 0.44
C ASP A 176 25.34 27.92 1.18
N GLY A 177 26.35 27.48 0.42
CA GLY A 177 27.63 27.00 0.97
C GLY A 177 27.58 25.62 1.67
N VAL A 178 26.40 25.05 1.91
CA VAL A 178 26.23 23.75 2.56
C VAL A 178 26.08 22.64 1.52
N THR A 179 26.88 21.58 1.69
CA THR A 179 26.78 20.36 0.88
C THR A 179 25.90 19.33 1.60
N THR A 180 24.71 19.08 1.06
CA THR A 180 23.79 18.08 1.59
C THR A 180 23.79 16.83 0.70
N SER A 181 23.88 15.66 1.32
CA SER A 181 23.71 14.37 0.64
C SER A 181 22.26 13.93 0.76
N GLU A 182 21.62 13.74 -0.38
CA GLU A 182 20.26 13.21 -0.50
C GLU A 182 20.35 11.71 -0.81
N TYR A 183 19.53 10.93 -0.12
CA TYR A 183 19.46 9.48 -0.28
C TYR A 183 18.07 9.05 -0.74
N LEU A 184 18.04 8.10 -1.66
CA LEU A 184 16.79 7.49 -2.09
C LEU A 184 16.21 6.63 -0.96
N THR A 185 14.93 6.85 -0.67
CA THR A 185 14.18 6.05 0.30
C THR A 185 14.12 4.60 -0.18
N GLN A 186 14.59 3.68 0.65
CA GLN A 186 14.48 2.25 0.40
C GLN A 186 13.18 1.74 1.03
N LEU A 187 12.35 1.05 0.26
CA LEU A 187 11.08 0.53 0.77
C LEU A 187 11.30 -0.56 1.81
N VAL A 188 12.35 -1.37 1.65
CA VAL A 188 12.69 -2.45 2.59
C VAL A 188 12.97 -1.97 4.02
N THR A 189 13.40 -0.72 4.21
CA THR A 189 13.66 -0.16 5.55
C THR A 189 12.39 0.31 6.25
N ILE A 190 11.26 0.40 5.55
CA ILE A 190 9.99 0.82 6.13
C ILE A 190 9.45 -0.30 7.04
N PRO A 191 9.30 -0.07 8.36
CA PRO A 191 8.89 -1.12 9.27
C PRO A 191 7.42 -1.46 9.09
N ILE A 192 7.16 -2.76 8.96
CA ILE A 192 5.81 -3.32 8.90
C ILE A 192 5.11 -3.09 10.23
N LYS A 193 3.98 -2.38 10.23
CA LYS A 193 3.21 -2.06 11.43
C LYS A 193 1.85 -2.72 11.35
N ARG A 194 1.56 -3.70 12.20
CA ARG A 194 0.25 -4.37 12.22
C ARG A 194 -0.79 -3.53 12.94
N HIS A 195 -2.02 -3.53 12.45
CA HIS A 195 -3.15 -2.95 13.18
C HIS A 195 -3.68 -3.95 14.20
N THR A 196 -3.99 -3.47 15.40
CA THR A 196 -4.76 -4.21 16.40
C THR A 196 -6.19 -4.36 15.88
N LYS A 197 -6.76 -5.57 15.90
CA LYS A 197 -8.16 -5.78 15.48
C LYS A 197 -9.12 -4.99 16.40
N ILE A 198 -10.24 -4.53 15.87
CA ILE A 198 -11.33 -3.95 16.67
C ILE A 198 -12.14 -5.11 17.26
N ARG A 199 -12.61 -4.98 18.51
CA ARG A 199 -13.55 -5.93 19.11
C ARG A 199 -14.84 -5.95 18.28
N GLY A 200 -15.31 -7.13 17.87
CA GLY A 200 -16.44 -7.24 16.93
C GLY A 200 -17.74 -6.62 17.45
N GLU A 201 -17.96 -6.69 18.77
CA GLU A 201 -19.13 -6.13 19.46
C GLU A 201 -19.02 -4.61 19.68
N ALA A 202 -17.80 -4.05 19.62
CA ALA A 202 -17.60 -2.64 19.91
C ALA A 202 -18.08 -1.79 18.74
N THR A 203 -19.16 -1.03 18.97
CA THR A 203 -19.63 0.00 18.05
C THR A 203 -19.29 1.39 18.63
N PRO A 204 -18.94 2.40 17.81
CA PRO A 204 -18.67 3.75 18.30
C PRO A 204 -19.87 4.43 18.98
N TYR A 205 -21.08 3.96 18.70
CA TYR A 205 -22.33 4.53 19.16
C TYR A 205 -22.86 3.90 20.45
N ASP A 206 -22.26 2.79 20.90
CA ASP A 206 -22.64 2.13 22.14
C ASP A 206 -21.85 2.72 23.33
N PRO A 207 -22.53 3.34 24.32
CA PRO A 207 -21.89 3.92 25.50
C PRO A 207 -21.05 2.93 26.29
N ALA A 208 -21.40 1.62 26.29
CA ALA A 208 -20.65 0.59 27.00
C ALA A 208 -19.20 0.45 26.51
N PHE A 209 -18.94 0.81 25.25
CA PHE A 209 -17.61 0.77 24.64
C PHE A 209 -16.89 2.13 24.63
N ALA A 210 -17.44 3.17 25.25
CA ALA A 210 -16.85 4.51 25.24
C ALA A 210 -15.41 4.54 25.79
N SER A 211 -15.13 3.81 26.88
CA SER A 211 -13.79 3.70 27.46
C SER A 211 -12.80 3.00 26.53
N TYR A 212 -13.25 1.95 25.85
CA TYR A 212 -12.47 1.22 24.85
C TYR A 212 -12.08 2.13 23.67
N TRP A 213 -13.02 2.93 23.16
CA TRP A 213 -12.77 3.87 22.07
C TRP A 213 -11.85 5.03 22.49
N ARG A 214 -12.01 5.57 23.70
CA ARG A 214 -11.10 6.58 24.27
C ARG A 214 -9.66 6.07 24.35
N SER A 215 -9.46 4.91 24.99
CA SER A 215 -8.13 4.30 25.11
C SER A 215 -7.51 4.01 23.74
N ARG A 216 -8.32 3.58 22.77
CA ARG A 216 -7.85 3.33 21.40
C ARG A 216 -7.47 4.62 20.66
N LYS A 217 -8.17 5.73 20.92
CA LYS A 217 -7.85 7.06 20.36
C LYS A 217 -6.54 7.60 20.96
N GLU A 218 -6.38 7.55 22.27
CA GLU A 218 -5.14 7.94 22.97
C GLU A 218 -3.92 7.14 22.49
N ASN A 219 -4.09 5.83 22.29
CA ASN A 219 -3.03 4.98 21.74
C ASN A 219 -2.75 5.24 20.24
N ARG A 220 -3.71 5.83 19.51
CA ARG A 220 -3.56 6.23 18.10
C ARG A 220 -2.90 7.59 17.94
N ASP A 221 -3.14 8.52 18.86
CA ASP A 221 -2.56 9.88 18.87
C ASP A 221 -1.06 9.89 19.20
N LYS A 222 -0.52 8.79 19.73
CA LYS A 222 0.94 8.58 19.84
C LYS A 222 1.62 8.24 18.49
N SER A 223 0.86 8.23 17.39
CA SER A 223 1.35 7.95 16.03
C SER A 223 1.20 9.21 15.17
N ARG A 224 2.30 9.66 14.55
CA ARG A 224 2.51 10.96 13.83
C ARG A 224 1.45 11.41 12.80
N ASN A 225 0.40 10.64 12.54
CA ASN A 225 -0.67 10.93 11.57
C ASN A 225 -2.08 10.82 12.21
N SER A 226 -2.33 11.44 13.36
CA SER A 226 -3.69 11.59 13.91
C SER A 226 -4.40 12.79 13.30
N TRP A 227 -5.64 12.59 12.86
CA TRP A 227 -6.53 13.66 12.45
C TRP A 227 -7.13 14.29 13.72
N HIS A 228 -6.89 15.57 13.95
CA HIS A 228 -7.32 16.30 15.16
C HIS A 228 -8.79 16.71 15.18
N ILE A 229 -9.56 16.39 14.15
CA ILE A 229 -10.97 16.79 14.06
C ILE A 229 -11.83 15.60 14.48
N SER A 230 -12.40 15.70 15.68
CA SER A 230 -13.47 14.81 16.10
C SER A 230 -14.73 15.25 15.34
N PRO A 231 -15.46 14.38 14.63
CA PRO A 231 -16.84 14.70 14.33
C PRO A 231 -17.57 14.83 15.68
N GLU A 232 -18.31 15.93 15.86
CA GLU A 232 -19.25 16.05 16.96
C GLU A 232 -20.11 14.80 16.96
N THR A 233 -19.97 14.02 18.03
CA THR A 233 -20.76 12.81 18.19
C THR A 233 -22.16 13.32 18.45
N ALA A 234 -23.06 13.17 17.48
CA ALA A 234 -24.45 13.54 17.64
C ALA A 234 -24.99 12.82 18.88
N LEU A 235 -25.46 13.63 19.84
CA LEU A 235 -26.33 13.20 20.93
C LEU A 235 -27.62 12.59 20.35
#